data_AF-A0AAJ1B336-F1
#
_entry.id   AF-A0AAJ1B336-F1
#
_cell.length_a   1.000
_cell.length_b   1.000
_cell.length_c   1.000
_cell.angle_alpha   90.00
_cell.angle_beta   90.00
_cell.angle_gamma   90.00
#
_symmetry.space_group_name_H-M   'P 1'
#
loop_
_entity.id
_entity.type
_entity.pdbx_description
1 polymer ?
#
loop_
_entity_poly.entity_id
_entity_poly.type
_entity_poly.pdbx_seq_one_letter_code
_entity_poly.pdbx_strand_id
1 'polypeptide(L)' 'MQIGQVENQKAGTGCTVIICKDGATAGVDVRGGGPATRETDLLNPINMVQQINAVMLSGGSAFGLDAASG' A
#
# COMPACT_ATOMS: atom_id res chain seq x y z
N MET A 1 5.10 -2.41 14.79
CA MET A 1 5.06 -2.69 13.34
C MET A 1 4.95 -4.20 13.14
N GLN A 2 4.10 -4.66 12.23
CA GLN A 2 3.89 -6.08 11.88
C GLN A 2 3.81 -6.23 10.36
N ILE A 3 4.09 -7.42 9.84
CA ILE A 3 4.01 -7.71 8.40
C ILE A 3 3.07 -8.92 8.23
N GLY A 4 2.13 -8.81 7.30
CA GLY A 4 1.29 -9.91 6.84
C GLY A 4 1.53 -10.19 5.37
N GLN A 5 1.59 -11.46 4.99
CA GLN A 5 1.73 -11.88 3.59
C GLN A 5 0.82 -13.05 3.28
N VAL A 6 0.30 -13.05 2.05
CA VAL A 6 -0.41 -14.19 1.47
C VAL A 6 -0.05 -14.28 -0.01
N GLU A 7 0.11 -15.50 -0.50
CA GLU A 7 0.44 -15.78 -1.89
C GLU A 7 -0.47 -16.85 -2.48
N ASN A 8 -0.68 -16.76 -3.79
CA ASN A 8 -1.22 -17.83 -4.61
C ASN A 8 -0.16 -18.22 -5.63
N GLN A 9 0.60 -19.27 -5.31
CA GLN A 9 1.72 -19.72 -6.14
C GLN A 9 1.29 -20.19 -7.53
N LYS A 10 0.12 -20.85 -7.65
CA LYS A 10 -0.39 -21.33 -8.95
C LYS A 10 -0.72 -20.18 -9.90
N ALA A 11 -1.23 -19.07 -9.36
CA ALA A 11 -1.55 -17.88 -10.14
C ALA A 11 -0.40 -16.86 -10.23
N GLY A 12 0.71 -17.07 -9.52
CA GLY A 12 1.87 -16.16 -9.53
C GLY A 12 1.55 -14.78 -8.96
N THR A 13 0.71 -14.69 -7.93
CA THR A 13 0.28 -13.41 -7.33
C THR A 13 0.24 -13.49 -5.80
N GLY A 14 0.06 -12.36 -5.14
CA GLY A 14 -0.05 -12.25 -3.69
C GLY A 14 -0.19 -10.80 -3.22
N CYS A 15 -0.27 -10.61 -1.92
CA CYS A 15 -0.21 -9.28 -1.30
C CYS A 15 0.59 -9.29 -0.01
N THR A 16 1.10 -8.11 0.33
CA THR A 16 1.89 -7.83 1.53
C THR A 16 1.33 -6.59 2.18
N VAL A 17 1.04 -6.68 3.48
CA VAL A 17 0.65 -5.53 4.28
C VAL A 17 1.69 -5.27 5.36
N ILE A 18 2.12 -4.02 5.47
CA ILE A 18 2.93 -3.53 6.58
C ILE A 18 1.98 -2.78 7.51
N ILE A 19 1.83 -3.23 8.75
CA ILE A 19 0.87 -2.71 9.73
C ILE A 19 1.60 -1.94 10.84
N CYS A 20 1.25 -0.67 10.99
CA CYS A 20 1.65 0.25 12.05
C CYS A 20 0.43 0.50 12.96
N LYS A 21 0.21 -0.39 13.94
CA LYS A 21 -0.97 -0.35 14.83
C LYS A 21 -1.18 1.01 15.50
N ASP A 22 -0.10 1.63 15.95
CA ASP A 22 -0.13 2.92 16.64
C ASP A 22 0.00 4.12 15.69
N GLY A 23 -0.11 3.88 14.37
CA GLY A 23 0.13 4.88 13.33
C GLY A 23 1.62 5.08 13.02
N ALA A 24 1.92 5.60 11.84
CA ALA A 24 3.26 6.01 11.43
C ALA A 24 3.19 7.22 10.50
N THR A 25 4.08 8.20 10.71
CA THR A 25 4.32 9.27 9.73
C THR A 25 4.91 8.64 8.47
N ALA A 26 4.35 8.97 7.31
CA ALA A 26 4.73 8.38 6.04
C ALA A 26 4.82 9.44 4.94
N GLY A 27 5.63 9.14 3.92
CA GLY A 27 5.73 9.88 2.66
C GLY A 27 5.88 8.88 1.52
N VAL A 28 5.61 9.32 0.28
CA VAL A 28 5.71 8.47 -0.91
C VAL A 28 6.44 9.18 -2.04
N ASP A 29 7.24 8.43 -2.79
CA ASP A 29 7.95 8.88 -3.98
C ASP A 29 7.70 7.85 -5.10
N VAL A 30 7.01 8.28 -6.16
CA VAL A 30 6.62 7.43 -7.29
C VAL A 30 7.44 7.86 -8.51
N ARG A 31 8.41 7.03 -8.88
CA ARG A 31 9.37 7.37 -9.95
C ARG A 31 9.12 6.67 -11.28
N GLY A 32 8.28 5.63 -11.31
CA GLY A 32 7.96 4.88 -12.52
C GLY A 32 6.96 5.62 -13.41
N GLY A 33 7.07 5.45 -14.73
CA GLY A 33 6.19 6.11 -15.71
C GLY A 33 4.80 5.47 -15.89
N GLY A 34 4.56 4.28 -15.32
CA GLY A 34 3.27 3.59 -15.35
C GLY A 34 2.81 3.18 -13.96
N PRO A 35 2.51 4.14 -13.06
CA PRO A 35 2.10 3.83 -11.70
C PRO A 35 0.68 3.25 -11.65
N ALA A 36 0.47 2.31 -10.74
CA ALA A 36 -0.86 1.88 -10.29
C ALA A 36 -0.86 2.02 -8.77
N THR A 37 -1.32 3.17 -8.29
CA THR A 37 -1.29 3.54 -6.88
C THR A 37 -2.69 3.90 -6.39
N ARG A 38 -2.87 3.81 -5.08
CA ARG A 38 -4.08 4.25 -4.37
C ARG A 38 -3.65 5.16 -3.23
N GLU A 39 -4.38 6.25 -3.03
CA GLU A 39 -4.27 7.10 -1.84
C GLU A 39 -2.90 7.80 -1.66
N THR A 40 -2.06 7.94 -2.70
CA THR A 40 -0.74 8.58 -2.58
C THR A 40 -0.82 10.07 -2.23
N ASP A 41 -1.90 10.75 -2.65
CA ASP A 41 -2.06 12.18 -2.40
C ASP A 41 -2.18 12.51 -0.90
N LEU A 42 -2.75 11.61 -0.07
CA LEU A 42 -2.86 11.86 1.38
C LEU A 42 -1.49 11.98 2.07
N LEU A 43 -0.44 11.43 1.47
CA LEU A 43 0.93 11.45 2.00
C LEU A 43 1.69 12.72 1.64
N ASN A 44 1.07 13.67 0.93
CA ASN A 44 1.64 14.99 0.76
C ASN A 44 1.69 15.71 2.12
N PRO A 45 2.86 16.23 2.57
CA PRO A 45 3.02 16.83 3.89
C PRO A 45 2.13 18.05 4.19
N ILE A 46 1.50 18.66 3.17
CA ILE A 46 0.56 19.77 3.37
C ILE A 46 -0.88 19.32 3.67
N ASN A 47 -1.17 18.02 3.54
CA ASN A 47 -2.51 17.49 3.70
C ASN A 47 -2.82 17.16 5.17
N MET A 48 -4.11 16.98 5.47
CA MET A 48 -4.61 16.79 6.84
C MET A 48 -4.10 15.51 7.50
N VAL A 49 -3.93 14.42 6.75
CA VAL A 49 -3.57 13.11 7.32
C VAL A 49 -2.11 13.12 7.78
N GLN A 50 -1.89 12.95 9.08
CA GLN A 50 -0.55 13.01 9.68
C GLN A 50 0.12 11.64 9.82
N GLN A 51 -0.68 10.56 9.88
CA GLN A 51 -0.22 9.19 10.10
C GLN A 51 -1.10 8.19 9.35
N ILE A 52 -0.50 7.09 8.91
CA ILE A 52 -1.20 5.93 8.34
C ILE A 52 -1.01 4.69 9.21
N ASN A 53 -1.96 3.77 9.14
CA ASN A 53 -1.88 2.50 9.87
C ASN A 53 -1.33 1.36 9.05
N ALA A 54 -1.37 1.44 7.71
CA ALA A 54 -0.87 0.37 6.87
C ALA A 54 -0.39 0.84 5.49
N VAL A 55 0.53 0.08 4.92
CA VAL A 55 0.92 0.14 3.50
C VAL A 55 0.67 -1.21 2.88
N MET A 56 -0.01 -1.23 1.73
CA MET A 56 -0.34 -2.45 0.97
C MET A 56 0.50 -2.51 -0.30
N LEU A 57 1.11 -3.66 -0.56
CA LEU A 57 1.76 -4.01 -1.83
C LEU A 57 1.03 -5.21 -2.40
N SER A 58 0.58 -5.14 -3.66
CA SER A 58 -0.17 -6.23 -4.29
C SER A 58 0.34 -6.54 -5.70
N GLY A 59 0.27 -7.82 -6.05
CA GLY A 59 0.28 -8.26 -7.45
C GLY A 59 -1.05 -7.96 -8.14
N GLY A 60 -1.12 -8.19 -9.46
CA GLY A 60 -2.36 -8.01 -10.23
C GLY A 60 -2.54 -6.61 -10.85
N SER A 61 -1.49 -5.79 -10.92
CA SER A 61 -1.53 -4.45 -11.53
C SER A 61 -2.64 -3.58 -10.92
N ALA A 62 -3.31 -2.72 -11.71
CA ALA A 62 -4.38 -1.85 -11.23
C ALA A 62 -5.55 -2.59 -10.56
N PHE A 63 -5.88 -3.81 -11.02
CA PHE A 63 -6.92 -4.64 -10.38
C PHE A 63 -6.52 -5.06 -8.95
N GLY A 64 -5.22 -5.23 -8.71
CA GLY A 64 -4.68 -5.57 -7.40
C GLY A 64 -4.87 -4.49 -6.34
N LEU A 65 -5.21 -3.25 -6.72
CA LEU A 65 -5.47 -2.17 -5.75
C LEU A 65 -6.71 -2.43 -4.88
N ASP A 66 -7.60 -3.33 -5.30
CA ASP A 66 -8.75 -3.73 -4.50
C ASP A 66 -8.36 -4.52 -3.25
N ALA A 67 -7.17 -5.12 -3.22
CA ALA A 67 -6.64 -5.75 -2.01
C ALA A 67 -6.49 -4.77 -0.83
N ALA A 68 -6.40 -3.46 -1.11
CA ALA A 68 -6.37 -2.41 -0.09
C ALA A 68 -7.77 -1.98 0.41
N SER A 69 -8.86 -2.55 -0.12
CA SER A 69 -10.24 -2.27 0.33
C SER A 69 -10.70 -3.15 1.51
N GLY A 70 -10.01 -4.27 1.75
CA GLY A 70 -10.39 -5.28 2.75
C GLY A 70 -9.90 -5.01 4.17
#